data_AF-A0A3D1H7B5-F1
#
_entry.id   AF-A0A3D1H7B5-F1
#
_cell.length_a   1.000
_cell.length_b   1.000
_cell.length_c   1.000
_cell.angle_alpha   90.00
_cell.angle_beta   90.00
_cell.angle_gamma   90.00
#
_symmetry.space_group_name_H-M   'P 1'
#
loop_
_entity.id
_entity.type
_entity.pdbx_description
1 polymer ?
#
loop_
_entity_poly.entity_id
_entity_poly.type
_entity_poly.pdbx_seq_one_letter_code
_entity_poly.pdbx_strand_id
1 'polypeptide(L)'
;MLETNNDIDFSTNNDIPIEDVIAQMEKELQMSGEYYVFTSADPPLLIQELADYLSSIKTSYGIANLFYRIDVSTKKADPSLPTYEALSLLAWNRVFQKVWFRRNFV
;
A
#
# COMPACT_ATOMS: atom_id res chain seq x y z
N MET A 1 6.34 1.64 26.26
CA MET A 1 5.42 2.15 25.22
C MET A 1 6.31 2.33 24.00
N LEU A 2 6.24 1.42 23.02
CA LEU A 2 7.01 1.60 21.78
C LEU A 2 6.49 2.89 21.16
N GLU A 3 7.36 3.88 21.00
CA GLU A 3 7.04 5.09 20.26
C GLU A 3 6.55 4.64 18.88
N THR A 4 5.24 4.76 18.65
CA THR A 4 4.65 4.53 17.35
C THR A 4 5.19 5.64 16.47
N ASN A 5 6.28 5.36 15.75
CA ASN A 5 6.72 6.12 14.59
C ASN A 5 5.57 6.09 13.57
N ASN A 6 4.59 6.96 13.77
CA ASN A 6 3.53 7.25 12.83
C ASN A 6 4.06 8.02 11.60
N ASP A 7 5.37 8.33 11.57
CA ASP A 7 6.06 9.09 10.52
C ASP A 7 6.87 8.22 9.54
N ILE A 8 6.54 6.93 9.43
CA ILE A 8 7.10 6.08 8.38
C ILE A 8 6.24 6.26 7.12
N ASP A 9 6.62 7.24 6.31
CA ASP A 9 5.98 7.60 5.04
C ASP A 9 6.70 6.92 3.87
N PHE A 10 5.94 6.20 3.06
CA PHE A 10 6.42 5.49 1.87
C PHE A 10 7.10 6.42 0.85
N SER A 11 6.70 7.68 0.80
CA SER A 11 7.22 8.64 -0.17
C SER A 11 8.57 9.26 0.21
N THR A 12 9.01 9.11 1.46
CA THR A 12 10.19 9.84 1.99
C THR A 12 11.27 8.98 2.65
N ASN A 13 11.01 7.68 2.88
CA ASN A 13 11.95 6.81 3.60
C ASN A 13 12.63 5.79 2.66
N ASN A 14 13.94 5.93 2.51
CA ASN A 14 14.80 5.19 1.58
C ASN A 14 15.51 3.96 2.19
N ASP A 15 15.31 3.66 3.47
CA ASP A 15 16.07 2.60 4.15
C ASP A 15 15.60 1.18 3.79
N ILE A 16 14.44 1.07 3.15
CA ILE A 16 13.85 -0.20 2.72
C ILE A 16 13.96 -0.30 1.20
N PRO A 17 14.51 -1.41 0.65
CA PRO A 17 14.49 -1.65 -0.79
C PRO A 17 13.05 -1.59 -1.31
N ILE A 18 12.82 -0.74 -2.31
CA ILE A 18 11.49 -0.52 -2.87
C ILE A 18 10.92 -1.81 -3.47
N GLU A 19 11.79 -2.69 -3.97
CA GLU A 19 11.44 -3.99 -4.54
C GLU A 19 10.77 -4.90 -3.52
N ASP A 20 11.21 -4.86 -2.26
CA ASP A 20 10.61 -5.66 -1.18
C ASP A 20 9.21 -5.14 -0.81
N VAL A 21 9.00 -3.83 -0.98
CA VAL A 21 7.72 -3.16 -0.74
C VAL A 21 6.74 -3.48 -1.87
N ILE A 22 7.21 -3.40 -3.12
CA ILE A 22 6.46 -3.79 -4.32
C ILE A 22 6.05 -5.26 -4.23
N ALA A 23 7.01 -6.16 -3.99
CA ALA A 23 6.74 -7.59 -3.90
C ALA A 23 5.72 -7.93 -2.79
N GLN A 24 5.76 -7.17 -1.68
CA GLN A 24 4.74 -7.33 -0.64
C GLN A 24 3.37 -6.83 -1.10
N MET A 25 3.28 -5.71 -1.82
CA MET A 25 2.00 -5.22 -2.35
C MET A 25 1.40 -6.20 -3.37
N GLU A 26 2.20 -6.68 -4.33
CA GLU A 26 1.78 -7.67 -5.33
C GLU A 26 1.25 -8.94 -4.67
N LYS A 27 1.93 -9.41 -3.61
CA LYS A 27 1.45 -10.54 -2.81
C LYS A 27 0.10 -10.26 -2.15
N GLU A 28 -0.10 -9.08 -1.57
CA GLU A 28 -1.37 -8.76 -0.90
C GLU A 28 -2.51 -8.63 -1.91
N LEU A 29 -2.26 -8.07 -3.09
CA LEU A 29 -3.20 -8.06 -4.21
C LEU A 29 -3.55 -9.50 -4.63
N GLN A 30 -2.55 -10.33 -4.91
CA GLN A 30 -2.75 -11.72 -5.34
C GLN A 30 -3.61 -12.49 -4.35
N MET A 31 -3.31 -12.34 -3.07
CA MET A 31 -4.05 -13.03 -2.01
C MET A 31 -5.42 -12.40 -1.70
N SER A 32 -5.74 -11.26 -2.33
CA SER A 32 -7.08 -10.65 -2.35
C SER A 32 -7.92 -11.07 -3.56
N GLY A 33 -7.33 -11.90 -4.45
CA GLY A 33 -7.94 -12.32 -5.71
C GLY A 33 -7.65 -11.37 -6.89
N GLU A 34 -6.78 -10.38 -6.69
CA GLU A 34 -6.40 -9.38 -7.67
C GLU A 34 -4.98 -9.65 -8.18
N TYR A 35 -4.75 -9.72 -9.49
CA TYR A 35 -3.40 -9.97 -10.02
C TYR A 35 -2.91 -8.73 -10.75
N TYR A 36 -1.88 -8.10 -10.20
CA TYR A 36 -1.21 -6.94 -10.78
C TYR A 36 0.29 -7.02 -10.51
N VAL A 37 1.07 -6.61 -11.51
CA VAL A 37 2.54 -6.53 -11.44
C VAL A 37 2.91 -5.09 -11.72
N PHE A 38 3.62 -4.45 -10.78
CA PHE A 38 4.00 -3.05 -10.92
C PHE A 38 5.16 -2.90 -11.89
N THR A 39 5.14 -1.81 -12.65
CA THR A 39 6.14 -1.51 -13.67
C THR A 39 7.09 -0.38 -13.26
N SER A 40 6.67 0.45 -12.31
CA SER A 40 7.49 1.51 -11.73
C SER A 40 8.30 1.02 -10.52
N ALA A 41 9.37 1.76 -10.20
CA ALA A 41 10.08 1.70 -8.92
C ALA A 41 10.12 3.07 -8.21
N ASP A 42 9.45 4.08 -8.77
CA ASP A 42 9.35 5.42 -8.22
C ASP A 42 8.08 5.55 -7.35
N PRO A 43 8.17 5.98 -6.07
CA PRO A 43 7.02 5.98 -5.16
C PRO A 43 5.81 6.81 -5.63
N PRO A 44 5.96 8.06 -6.10
CA PRO A 44 4.85 8.79 -6.73
C PRO A 44 4.18 8.02 -7.87
N LEU A 45 4.96 7.42 -8.77
CA LEU A 45 4.41 6.64 -9.88
C LEU A 45 3.71 5.35 -9.39
N LEU A 46 4.24 4.68 -8.36
CA LEU A 46 3.60 3.51 -7.74
C LEU A 46 2.25 3.85 -7.09
N ILE A 47 2.14 5.03 -6.48
CA ILE A 47 0.87 5.53 -5.93
C ILE A 47 -0.13 5.71 -7.07
N GLN A 48 0.27 6.36 -8.17
CA GLN A 48 -0.61 6.57 -9.32
C GLN A 48 -1.01 5.24 -9.98
N GLU A 49 -0.04 4.35 -10.20
CA GLU A 49 -0.25 3.04 -10.83
C GLU A 49 -1.24 2.18 -10.03
N LEU A 50 -1.11 2.14 -8.70
CA LEU A 50 -2.08 1.45 -7.84
C LEU A 50 -3.43 2.17 -7.84
N ALA A 51 -3.48 3.50 -7.85
CA ALA A 51 -4.75 4.24 -7.91
C ALA A 51 -5.53 3.92 -9.19
N ASP A 52 -4.84 3.92 -10.34
CA ASP A 52 -5.41 3.55 -11.63
C ASP A 52 -5.91 2.10 -11.60
N TYR A 53 -5.12 1.19 -11.03
CA TYR A 53 -5.52 -0.21 -10.88
C TYR A 53 -6.76 -0.37 -10.00
N LEU A 54 -6.78 0.24 -8.81
CA LEU A 54 -7.94 0.19 -7.89
C LEU A 54 -9.20 0.75 -8.55
N SER A 55 -9.07 1.81 -9.36
CA SER A 55 -10.19 2.39 -10.10
C SER A 55 -10.77 1.43 -11.16
N SER A 56 -9.96 0.49 -11.65
CA SER A 56 -10.35 -0.51 -12.65
C SER A 56 -11.03 -1.75 -12.05
N ILE A 57 -10.93 -1.95 -10.73
CA ILE A 57 -11.53 -3.10 -10.04
C ILE A 57 -13.05 -2.99 -10.11
N LYS A 58 -13.67 -3.90 -10.87
CA LYS A 58 -15.12 -3.90 -11.13
C LYS A 58 -15.95 -4.40 -9.96
N THR A 59 -15.34 -5.07 -8.99
CA THR A 59 -16.05 -5.64 -7.85
C THR A 59 -15.77 -4.84 -6.58
N SER A 60 -16.82 -4.54 -5.82
CA SER A 60 -16.69 -3.88 -4.52
C SER A 60 -15.91 -4.71 -3.50
N TYR A 61 -15.69 -6.01 -3.76
CA TYR A 61 -14.98 -6.93 -2.88
C TYR A 61 -13.46 -6.86 -3.02
N GLY A 62 -12.92 -6.57 -4.20
CA GLY A 62 -11.45 -6.58 -4.43
C GLY A 62 -10.72 -5.57 -3.53
N ILE A 63 -11.22 -4.32 -3.53
CA ILE A 63 -10.68 -3.26 -2.66
C ILE A 63 -10.88 -3.61 -1.18
N ALA A 64 -12.08 -4.04 -0.78
CA ALA A 64 -12.35 -4.38 0.61
C ALA A 64 -11.44 -5.51 1.13
N ASN A 65 -11.19 -6.54 0.29
CA ASN A 65 -10.30 -7.65 0.61
C ASN A 65 -8.85 -7.19 0.76
N LEU A 66 -8.35 -6.35 -0.15
CA LEU A 66 -7.01 -5.78 -0.05
C LEU A 66 -6.81 -5.07 1.30
N PHE A 67 -7.72 -4.16 1.64
CA PHE A 67 -7.64 -3.36 2.86
C PHE A 67 -7.79 -4.21 4.13
N TYR A 68 -8.61 -5.26 4.09
CA TYR A 68 -8.68 -6.25 5.16
C TYR A 68 -7.34 -6.97 5.36
N ARG A 69 -6.68 -7.42 4.29
CA ARG A 69 -5.40 -8.13 4.36
C ARG A 69 -4.24 -7.28 4.84
N ILE A 70 -4.15 -6.05 4.36
CA ILE A 70 -3.12 -5.12 4.81
C ILE A 70 -3.43 -4.56 6.21
N ASP A 71 -4.57 -4.92 6.81
CA ASP A 71 -4.95 -4.54 8.17
C ASP A 71 -5.00 -3.02 8.34
N VAL A 72 -5.77 -2.35 7.47
CA VAL A 72 -6.05 -0.93 7.58
C VAL A 72 -7.46 -0.60 7.09
N SER A 73 -8.15 0.27 7.83
CA SER A 73 -9.49 0.71 7.44
C SER A 73 -9.41 1.77 6.35
N THR A 74 -10.18 1.60 5.27
CA THR A 74 -10.35 2.62 4.20
C THR A 74 -10.85 3.97 4.72
N LYS A 75 -11.47 4.01 5.91
CA LYS A 75 -11.89 5.25 6.58
C LYS A 75 -10.73 6.15 7.00
N LYS A 76 -9.49 5.64 7.00
CA LYS A 76 -8.27 6.41 7.29
C LYS A 76 -7.67 7.08 6.05
N ALA A 77 -8.29 6.92 4.88
CA ALA A 77 -7.81 7.54 3.65
C ALA A 77 -7.88 9.07 3.79
N ASP A 78 -6.89 9.75 3.21
CA ASP A 78 -6.82 11.21 3.23
C ASP A 78 -7.99 11.82 2.45
N PRO A 79 -8.91 12.56 3.10
CA PRO A 79 -10.07 13.14 2.42
C PRO A 79 -9.71 14.31 1.49
N SER A 80 -8.48 14.83 1.54
CA SER A 80 -8.02 15.91 0.66
C SER A 80 -7.58 15.41 -0.73
N LEU A 81 -7.37 14.11 -0.89
CA LEU A 81 -6.96 13.47 -2.13
C LEU A 81 -8.15 12.83 -2.87
N PRO A 82 -8.08 12.70 -4.21
CA PRO A 82 -9.00 11.86 -4.98
C PRO A 82 -9.11 10.45 -4.39
N THR A 83 -10.31 9.87 -4.40
CA THR A 83 -10.61 8.63 -3.64
C THR A 83 -9.61 7.50 -3.85
N TYR A 84 -9.27 7.16 -5.09
CA TYR A 84 -8.35 6.04 -5.36
C TYR A 84 -6.89 6.39 -5.08
N GLU A 85 -6.51 7.65 -5.21
CA GLU A 85 -5.19 8.15 -4.83
C GLU A 85 -5.01 8.09 -3.30
N ALA A 86 -6.03 8.54 -2.55
CA ALA A 86 -6.07 8.47 -1.10
C ALA A 86 -5.96 7.02 -0.58
N LEU A 87 -6.68 6.09 -1.23
CA LEU A 87 -6.61 4.67 -0.92
C LEU A 87 -5.26 4.08 -1.29
N SER A 88 -4.72 4.41 -2.45
CA SER A 88 -3.40 3.95 -2.90
C SER A 88 -2.29 4.36 -1.94
N LEU A 89 -2.24 5.64 -1.56
CA LEU A 89 -1.27 6.15 -0.59
C LEU A 89 -1.40 5.44 0.76
N LEU A 90 -2.63 5.26 1.26
CA LEU A 90 -2.89 4.54 2.50
C LEU A 90 -2.40 3.08 2.44
N ALA A 91 -2.65 2.41 1.31
CA ALA A 91 -2.24 1.02 1.11
C ALA A 91 -0.71 0.88 1.09
N TRP A 92 -0.03 1.73 0.33
CA TRP A 92 1.43 1.75 0.26
C TRP A 92 2.07 2.05 1.61
N ASN A 93 1.58 3.07 2.33
CA ASN A 93 2.06 3.38 3.69
C ASN A 93 1.93 2.18 4.63
N ARG A 94 0.80 1.47 4.57
CA ARG A 94 0.58 0.29 5.41
C ARG A 94 1.50 -0.88 5.04
N VAL A 95 1.66 -1.15 3.74
CA VAL A 95 2.56 -2.22 3.27
C VAL A 95 4.01 -1.91 3.62
N PHE A 96 4.43 -0.65 3.43
CA PHE A 96 5.75 -0.18 3.79
C PHE A 96 6.04 -0.38 5.28
N GLN A 97 5.13 0.00 6.17
CA GLN A 97 5.24 -0.26 7.62
C GLN A 97 5.35 -1.76 7.94
N LYS A 98 4.59 -2.63 7.25
CA LYS A 98 4.70 -4.09 7.44
C LYS A 98 6.06 -4.62 7.03
N VAL A 99 6.62 -4.16 5.91
CA VAL A 99 7.94 -4.56 5.45
C VAL A 99 9.01 -4.07 6.41
N TRP A 100 8.94 -2.79 6.81
CA TRP A 100 9.84 -2.20 7.80
C TRP A 100 9.86 -3.02 9.09
N PHE A 101 8.69 -3.32 9.64
CA PHE A 101 8.59 -4.06 10.89
C PHE A 101 9.22 -5.45 10.77
N ARG A 102 8.97 -6.18 9.68
CA ARG A 102 9.58 -7.51 9.47
C ARG A 102 11.09 -7.43 9.39
N ARG A 103 11.68 -6.44 8.72
CA ARG A 103 13.14 -6.30 8.64
C ARG A 103 13.80 -6.00 9.98
N ASN A 104 13.11 -5.31 10.87
CA ASN A 104 13.68 -4.83 12.13
C ASN A 104 13.44 -5.77 13.33
N PHE A 105 12.41 -6.62 13.27
CA PHE A 105 11.94 -7.37 14.44
C PHE A 105 11.65 -8.86 14.20
N VAL A 106 11.75 -9.36 12.97
CA VAL A 106 11.52 -10.78 12.61
C VAL A 106 12.77 -11.36 12.00
#